data_AF-A0A7S0R1M9-F1
#
_entry.id   AF-A0A7S0R1M9-F1
#
_cell.length_a   1.000
_cell.length_b   1.000
_cell.length_c   1.000
_cell.angle_alpha   90.00
_cell.angle_beta   90.00
_cell.angle_gamma   90.00
#
_symmetry.space_group_name_H-M   'P 1'
#
loop_
_entity.id
_entity.type
_entity.pdbx_description
1 polymer ?
#
loop_
_entity_poly.entity_id
_entity_poly.type
_entity_poly.pdbx_seq_one_letter_code
_entity_poly.pdbx_strand_id
1 'polypeptide(L)'
;PLLGDPDTLSLLEGACAVSDFGRCVSSPNYPSNYGNLETCRIDVQQRAVLTVHSFDTESGYDRLWVDEPGGASTAYQGSTGPDGVVVDAGGALRFTSDGSVTRSG
;
A
#
# COMPACT_ATOMS: atom_id res chain seq x y z
N PRO A 1 -5.48 -24.29 -4.81
CA PRO A 1 -5.45 -23.65 -3.48
C PRO A 1 -5.35 -24.71 -2.37
N LEU A 2 -4.24 -24.74 -1.64
CA LEU A 2 -4.08 -25.60 -0.47
C LEU A 2 -4.32 -24.77 0.79
N LEU A 3 -5.13 -25.30 1.71
CA LEU A 3 -5.43 -24.71 3.01
C LEU A 3 -4.13 -24.65 3.83
N GLY A 4 -3.50 -23.47 3.98
CA GLY A 4 -2.39 -23.32 4.93
C GLY A 4 -1.34 -22.24 4.67
N ASP A 5 -1.29 -21.59 3.51
CA ASP A 5 -0.33 -20.49 3.31
C ASP A 5 -0.82 -19.23 4.04
N PRO A 6 -0.05 -18.65 4.98
CA PRO A 6 -0.45 -17.40 5.61
C PRO A 6 -0.47 -16.27 4.58
N ASP A 7 -1.48 -15.41 4.66
CA ASP A 7 -1.54 -14.18 3.85
C ASP A 7 -0.25 -13.36 4.10
N THR A 8 0.33 -12.75 3.06
CA THR A 8 1.54 -11.91 3.21
C THR A 8 1.17 -10.50 3.66
N LEU A 9 0.07 -9.98 3.13
CA LEU A 9 -0.48 -8.65 3.37
C LEU A 9 -1.95 -8.78 3.78
N SER A 10 -2.38 -8.01 4.77
CA SER A 10 -3.77 -8.01 5.24
C SER A 10 -4.27 -6.59 5.46
N LEU A 11 -5.51 -6.31 5.06
CA LEU A 11 -6.13 -5.00 5.31
C LEU A 11 -6.36 -4.83 6.81
N LEU A 12 -5.77 -3.79 7.38
CA LEU A 12 -6.00 -3.41 8.78
C LEU A 12 -7.15 -2.41 8.88
N GLU A 13 -7.09 -1.35 8.08
CA GLU A 13 -8.05 -0.24 8.11
C GLU A 13 -8.24 0.41 6.73
N GLY A 14 -9.39 1.04 6.52
CA GLY A 14 -9.68 1.83 5.32
C GLY A 14 -10.15 1.00 4.13
N ALA A 15 -9.99 1.57 2.93
CA ALA A 15 -10.65 1.08 1.71
C ALA A 15 -9.69 0.49 0.65
N CYS A 16 -8.41 0.26 1.00
CA CYS A 16 -7.52 -0.45 0.08
C CYS A 16 -7.98 -1.89 -0.12
N ALA A 17 -7.81 -2.40 -1.34
CA ALA A 17 -8.19 -3.76 -1.66
C ALA A 17 -6.99 -4.69 -1.45
N VAL A 18 -7.23 -5.85 -0.86
CA VAL A 18 -6.28 -6.95 -0.77
C VAL A 18 -6.83 -8.10 -1.61
N SER A 19 -5.99 -8.68 -2.46
CA SER A 19 -6.37 -9.77 -3.35
C SER A 19 -5.25 -10.81 -3.47
N ASP A 20 -5.54 -11.87 -4.22
CA ASP A 20 -4.64 -12.99 -4.46
C ASP A 20 -4.05 -13.58 -3.17
N PHE A 21 -4.92 -13.82 -2.18
CA PHE A 21 -4.55 -14.39 -0.87
C PHE A 21 -3.46 -13.58 -0.17
N GLY A 22 -3.68 -12.25 -0.09
CA GLY A 22 -2.76 -11.34 0.57
C GLY A 22 -1.46 -11.06 -0.18
N ARG A 23 -1.40 -11.35 -1.49
CA ARG A 23 -0.19 -11.08 -2.31
C ARG A 23 -0.27 -9.78 -3.09
N CYS A 24 -1.47 -9.26 -3.31
CA CYS A 24 -1.67 -8.02 -4.05
C CYS A 24 -2.47 -7.01 -3.22
N VAL A 25 -2.03 -5.75 -3.26
CA VAL A 25 -2.71 -4.59 -2.66
C VAL A 25 -2.93 -3.55 -3.73
N SER A 26 -4.05 -2.85 -3.67
CA SER A 26 -4.29 -1.65 -4.48
C SER A 26 -4.87 -0.51 -3.66
N SER A 27 -4.66 0.72 -4.14
CA SER A 27 -5.33 1.92 -3.65
C SER A 27 -6.86 1.74 -3.65
N PRO A 28 -7.59 2.54 -2.87
CA PRO A 28 -9.05 2.53 -2.95
C PRO A 28 -9.51 2.80 -4.38
N ASN A 29 -10.56 2.10 -4.81
CA ASN A 29 -11.20 2.23 -6.12
C ASN A 29 -10.35 1.83 -7.35
N TYR A 30 -9.09 1.38 -7.18
CA TYR A 30 -8.25 0.90 -8.29
C TYR A 30 -8.99 -0.14 -9.15
N PRO A 31 -8.96 -0.03 -10.50
CA PRO A 31 -8.08 0.82 -11.31
C PRO A 31 -8.60 2.24 -11.57
N SER A 32 -9.74 2.63 -10.97
CA SER A 32 -10.17 4.02 -10.98
C SER A 32 -9.36 4.84 -9.98
N ASN A 33 -9.51 6.16 -10.03
CA ASN A 33 -8.81 7.02 -9.09
C ASN A 33 -9.28 6.79 -7.65
N TYR A 34 -8.36 6.92 -6.71
CA TYR A 34 -8.70 7.07 -5.29
C TYR A 34 -9.53 8.35 -5.07
N GLY A 35 -10.20 8.46 -3.93
CA GLY A 35 -10.95 9.64 -3.51
C GLY A 35 -10.10 10.62 -2.68
N ASN A 36 -10.65 11.80 -2.41
CA ASN A 36 -10.02 12.78 -1.51
C ASN A 36 -10.17 12.34 -0.05
N LEU A 37 -9.20 12.68 0.78
CA LEU A 37 -9.18 12.41 2.24
C LEU A 37 -9.30 10.92 2.57
N GLU A 38 -8.88 10.06 1.65
CA GLU A 38 -8.89 8.62 1.86
C GLU A 38 -7.62 8.18 2.57
N THR A 39 -7.78 7.16 3.40
CA THR A 39 -6.68 6.49 4.08
C THR A 39 -6.89 4.99 4.07
N CYS A 40 -5.81 4.26 4.03
CA CYS A 40 -5.83 2.84 4.31
C CYS A 40 -4.53 2.39 4.98
N ARG A 41 -4.61 1.28 5.70
CA ARG A 41 -3.46 0.63 6.32
C ARG A 41 -3.48 -0.86 6.04
N ILE A 42 -2.37 -1.38 5.53
CA ILE A 42 -2.13 -2.80 5.29
C ILE A 42 -1.05 -3.26 6.26
N ASP A 43 -1.32 -4.34 6.98
CA ASP A 43 -0.34 -4.99 7.84
C ASP A 43 0.50 -5.99 7.04
N VAL A 44 1.81 -6.00 7.30
CA VAL A 44 2.74 -6.93 6.69
C VAL A 44 2.89 -8.13 7.62
N GLN A 45 2.30 -9.26 7.24
CA GLN A 45 2.31 -10.49 8.03
C GLN A 45 3.60 -11.28 7.85
N GLN A 46 4.24 -11.17 6.68
CA GLN A 46 5.45 -11.89 6.32
C GLN A 46 6.44 -11.00 5.57
N ARG A 47 7.74 -11.24 5.78
CA ARG A 47 8.80 -10.53 5.04
C ARG A 47 8.66 -10.79 3.55
N ALA A 48 8.64 -9.73 2.76
CA ALA A 48 8.48 -9.80 1.31
C ALA A 48 9.25 -8.67 0.60
N VAL A 49 9.39 -8.81 -0.72
CA VAL A 49 9.89 -7.74 -1.60
C VAL A 49 8.70 -7.22 -2.40
N LEU A 50 8.47 -5.91 -2.38
CA LEU A 50 7.40 -5.29 -3.14
C LEU A 50 7.74 -5.30 -4.63
N THR A 51 6.75 -5.65 -5.45
CA THR A 51 6.76 -5.45 -6.90
C THR A 51 5.65 -4.46 -7.23
N VAL A 52 5.98 -3.36 -7.89
CA VAL A 52 5.03 -2.29 -8.20
C VAL A 52 4.56 -2.40 -9.65
N HIS A 53 3.28 -2.67 -9.84
CA HIS A 53 2.66 -2.76 -11.17
C HIS A 53 2.16 -1.41 -11.71
N SER A 54 1.69 -0.54 -10.82
CA SER A 54 1.25 0.82 -11.10
C SER A 54 1.54 1.68 -9.87
N PHE A 55 1.92 2.93 -10.09
CA PHE A 55 2.05 3.93 -9.04
C PHE A 55 1.87 5.32 -9.66
N ASP A 56 0.75 5.97 -9.38
CA ASP A 56 0.44 7.33 -9.79
C ASP A 56 -0.34 8.01 -8.66
N THR A 57 0.34 8.88 -7.91
CA THR A 57 -0.27 9.71 -6.86
C THR A 57 0.00 11.20 -7.11
N GLU A 58 -0.76 12.09 -6.46
CA GLU A 58 -0.43 13.51 -6.51
C GLU A 58 0.93 13.80 -5.83
N SER A 59 1.92 14.19 -6.63
CA SER A 59 3.25 14.51 -6.14
C SER A 59 3.23 15.73 -5.20
N GLY A 60 3.69 15.52 -3.96
CA GLY A 60 3.81 16.54 -2.93
C GLY A 60 2.80 16.40 -1.80
N TYR A 61 1.70 15.70 -2.05
CA TYR A 61 0.52 15.67 -1.20
C TYR A 61 0.17 14.23 -0.81
N ASP A 62 -0.09 13.39 -1.81
CA ASP A 62 -0.57 12.02 -1.60
C ASP A 62 0.59 11.04 -1.47
N ARG A 63 0.54 10.20 -0.45
CA ARG A 63 1.68 9.37 -0.05
C ARG A 63 1.29 7.93 0.24
N LEU A 64 2.13 7.02 -0.23
CA LEU A 64 2.26 5.69 0.33
C LEU A 64 3.45 5.67 1.28
N TRP A 65 3.25 5.29 2.53
CA TRP A 65 4.28 5.08 3.53
C TRP A 65 4.56 3.59 3.68
N VAL A 66 5.85 3.25 3.76
CA VAL A 66 6.33 1.94 4.21
C VAL A 66 6.86 2.13 5.63
N ASP A 67 6.14 1.60 6.61
CA ASP A 67 6.51 1.61 8.03
C ASP A 67 7.24 0.31 8.38
N GLU A 68 8.43 0.42 8.95
CA GLU A 68 9.20 -0.72 9.43
C GLU A 68 8.86 -1.05 10.90
N PRO A 69 8.97 -2.33 11.33
CA PRO A 69 8.77 -2.71 12.73
C PRO A 69 9.65 -1.95 13.73
N GLY A 70 10.83 -1.48 13.28
CA GLY A 70 11.76 -0.68 14.07
C GLY A 70 11.38 0.80 14.23
N GLY A 71 10.26 1.22 13.65
CA GLY A 71 9.74 2.60 13.74
C GLY A 71 10.27 3.55 12.67
N ALA A 72 11.17 3.11 11.79
CA ALA A 72 11.51 3.86 10.58
C ALA A 72 10.31 3.89 9.62
N SER A 73 10.17 4.98 8.86
CA SER A 73 9.09 5.11 7.87
C SER A 73 9.57 5.90 6.67
N THR A 74 9.29 5.40 5.47
CA THR A 74 9.69 6.01 4.20
C THR A 74 8.45 6.28 3.35
N ALA A 75 8.32 7.50 2.82
CA ALA A 75 7.22 7.88 1.93
C ALA A 75 7.60 7.81 0.45
N TYR A 76 6.60 7.44 -0.36
CA TYR A 76 6.62 7.38 -1.81
C TYR A 76 5.45 8.20 -2.35
N GLN A 77 5.63 8.86 -3.48
CA GLN A 77 4.65 9.75 -4.10
C GLN A 77 4.94 9.96 -5.60
N GLY A 78 3.99 10.54 -6.33
CA GLY A 78 4.14 10.79 -7.76
C GLY A 78 4.12 9.47 -8.53
N SER A 79 5.09 9.29 -9.42
CA SER A 79 5.23 8.08 -10.25
C SER A 79 6.35 7.14 -9.83
N THR A 80 6.98 7.38 -8.67
CA THR A 80 8.07 6.55 -8.13
C THR A 80 7.62 5.85 -6.86
N GLY A 81 7.07 4.64 -7.02
CA GLY A 81 6.62 3.78 -5.93
C GLY A 81 7.75 2.97 -5.27
N PRO A 82 7.43 2.18 -4.23
CA PRO A 82 8.39 1.38 -3.47
C PRO A 82 8.80 0.08 -4.18
N ASP A 83 9.14 0.13 -5.47
CA ASP A 83 9.54 -1.06 -6.22
C ASP A 83 10.87 -1.63 -5.71
N GLY A 84 10.91 -2.94 -5.48
CA GLY A 84 12.09 -3.62 -4.93
C GLY A 84 12.35 -3.37 -3.44
N VAL A 85 11.48 -2.62 -2.75
CA VAL A 85 11.61 -2.36 -1.31
C VAL A 85 11.27 -3.62 -0.53
N VAL A 86 12.08 -3.93 0.47
CA VAL A 86 11.83 -5.02 1.41
C VAL A 86 10.91 -4.52 2.52
N VAL A 87 9.85 -5.29 2.79
CA VAL A 87 8.99 -5.09 3.95
C VAL A 87 9.16 -6.25 4.91
N ASP A 88 9.10 -5.97 6.21
CA ASP A 88 9.27 -6.94 7.28
C ASP A 88 7.97 -7.19 8.04
N ALA A 89 7.82 -8.42 8.55
CA ALA A 89 6.67 -8.79 9.36
C ALA A 89 6.53 -7.87 10.58
N GLY A 90 5.31 -7.38 10.84
CA GLY A 90 5.03 -6.35 11.86
C GLY A 90 5.23 -4.91 11.38
N GLY A 91 5.64 -4.73 10.12
CA GLY A 91 5.60 -3.44 9.42
C GLY A 91 4.23 -3.19 8.80
N ALA A 92 4.08 -2.05 8.12
CA ALA A 92 2.82 -1.71 7.46
C ALA A 92 3.01 -0.85 6.21
N LEU A 93 2.02 -0.92 5.32
CA LEU A 93 1.83 0.05 4.26
C LEU A 93 0.71 1.01 4.68
N ARG A 94 0.89 2.31 4.51
CA ARG A 94 -0.18 3.31 4.73
C ARG A 94 -0.33 4.24 3.54
N PHE A 95 -1.51 4.26 2.94
CA PHE A 95 -1.85 5.24 1.92
C PHE A 95 -2.65 6.38 2.55
N THR A 96 -2.38 7.62 2.12
CA THR A 96 -3.16 8.80 2.49
C THR A 96 -3.28 9.73 1.29
N SER A 97 -4.49 10.25 1.03
CA SER A 97 -4.74 11.32 0.07
C SER A 97 -5.18 12.63 0.74
N ASP A 98 -4.91 13.74 0.07
CA ASP A 98 -5.29 15.09 0.51
C ASP A 98 -6.71 15.48 0.03
N GLY A 99 -7.06 16.77 0.12
CA GLY A 99 -8.39 17.26 -0.23
C GLY A 99 -8.67 17.43 -1.72
N SER A 100 -7.73 17.13 -2.62
CA SER A 100 -7.82 17.42 -4.05
C SER A 100 -7.03 16.44 -4.94
N VAL A 101 -7.05 16.68 -6.26
CA VAL A 101 -6.30 15.98 -7.33
C VAL A 101 -6.13 14.48 -7.10
N THR A 102 -7.07 13.70 -7.61
CA THR A 102 -6.97 12.24 -7.52
C THR A 102 -6.27 11.62 -8.71
N ARG A 103 -5.65 10.46 -8.48
CA ARG A 103 -4.93 9.65 -9.46
C ARG A 103 -5.26 8.16 -9.26
N SER A 104 -4.78 7.29 -10.13
CA SER A 104 -5.10 5.85 -10.05
C SER A 104 -4.55 5.17 -8.79
N GLY A 105 -3.51 5.73 -8.17
CA GLY A 105 -2.77 5.09 -7.09
C GLY A 105 -1.50 4.42 -7.58
#